data_AF-A0A2N7XTI8-F1
#
_entry.id   AF-A0A2N7XTI8-F1
#
_cell.length_a   1.000
_cell.length_b   1.000
_cell.length_c   1.000
_cell.angle_alpha   90.00
_cell.angle_beta   90.00
_cell.angle_gamma   90.00
#
_symmetry.space_group_name_H-M   'P 1'
#
loop_
_entity.id
_entity.type
_entity.pdbx_description
1 polymer ?
#
loop_
_entity_poly.entity_id
_entity_poly.type
_entity_poly.pdbx_seq_one_letter_code
_entity_poly.pdbx_strand_id
1 'polypeptide(L)'
;FFTTTLALALHGGLILSAVNTPKDGIGGGEVKTPEYEDAFFRDTIGYSVGTLGIHRLGLFLALSAGFWSAVCIIISGPLWTRGWPEWWSWWL
;
A
#
# COMPACT_ATOMS: atom_id res chain seq x y z
N PHE A 1 7.96 -2.41 1.93
CA PHE A 1 8.34 -1.15 1.26
C PHE A 1 7.58 -0.91 -0.03
N PHE A 2 7.74 -1.72 -1.08
CA PHE A 2 7.06 -1.48 -2.37
C PHE A 2 5.53 -1.39 -2.26
N THR A 3 4.90 -2.29 -1.50
CA THR A 3 3.45 -2.24 -1.28
C THR A 3 3.03 -0.98 -0.50
N THR A 4 3.86 -0.50 0.43
CA THR A 4 3.62 0.75 1.17
C THR A 4 3.56 1.94 0.21
N THR A 5 4.52 2.04 -0.70
CA THR A 5 4.58 3.14 -1.68
C THR A 5 3.46 3.05 -2.72
N LEU A 6 3.13 1.84 -3.17
CA LEU A 6 1.99 1.59 -4.05
C LEU A 6 0.67 2.03 -3.38
N ALA A 7 0.44 1.58 -2.14
CA ALA A 7 -0.77 1.93 -1.39
C ALA A 7 -0.88 3.44 -1.12
N LEU A 8 0.24 4.10 -0.82
CA LEU A 8 0.27 5.56 -0.63
C LEU A 8 -0.11 6.31 -1.91
N ALA A 9 0.45 5.91 -3.06
CA ALA A 9 0.14 6.52 -4.34
C ALA A 9 -1.34 6.34 -4.72
N LEU A 10 -1.87 5.12 -4.55
CA LEU A 10 -3.28 4.81 -4.80
C LEU A 10 -4.21 5.60 -3.86
N HIS A 11 -3.88 5.69 -2.56
CA HIS A 11 -4.68 6.42 -1.59
C HIS A 11 -4.69 7.93 -1.89
N GLY A 12 -3.51 8.54 -2.09
CA GLY A 12 -3.41 9.96 -2.40
C GLY A 12 -4.11 10.30 -3.73
N GLY A 13 -3.93 9.47 -4.75
CA GLY A 13 -4.60 9.60 -6.04
C GLY A 13 -6.12 9.52 -5.91
N LEU A 14 -6.65 8.56 -5.13
CA LEU A 14 -8.09 8.40 -4.91
C LEU A 14 -8.71 9.66 -4.30
N ILE A 15 -8.16 10.13 -3.18
CA ILE A 15 -8.70 11.31 -2.47
C ILE A 15 -8.62 12.55 -3.38
N LEU A 16 -7.49 12.77 -4.06
CA LEU A 16 -7.35 13.89 -4.98
C LEU A 16 -8.32 13.80 -6.15
N SER A 17 -8.59 12.60 -6.68
CA SER A 17 -9.56 12.41 -7.77
C SER A 17 -11.02 12.67 -7.33
N ALA A 18 -11.35 12.35 -6.08
CA ALA A 18 -12.69 12.54 -5.52
C ALA A 18 -13.00 14.02 -5.24
N VAL A 19 -11.99 14.81 -4.83
CA VAL A 19 -12.17 16.24 -4.51
C VAL A 19 -11.83 17.20 -5.66
N ASN A 20 -11.01 16.78 -6.64
CA ASN A 20 -10.65 17.59 -7.81
C ASN A 20 -11.33 17.05 -9.08
N THR A 21 -12.66 17.00 -9.07
CA THR A 21 -13.41 16.44 -10.20
C THR A 21 -13.45 17.42 -11.39
N PRO A 22 -13.37 16.93 -12.65
CA PRO A 22 -13.50 17.78 -13.81
C PRO A 22 -14.95 18.23 -14.02
N LYS A 23 -15.14 19.49 -14.43
CA LYS A 23 -16.38 19.97 -15.06
C LYS A 23 -16.03 20.45 -16.46
N ASP A 24 -16.56 19.82 -17.49
CA ASP A 24 -16.28 20.17 -18.89
C ASP A 24 -14.77 20.16 -19.25
N GLY A 25 -13.98 19.30 -18.59
CA GLY A 25 -12.54 19.15 -18.83
C GLY A 25 -11.65 20.20 -18.15
N ILE A 26 -12.24 21.14 -17.42
CA ILE A 26 -11.54 22.17 -16.63
C ILE A 26 -11.99 21.94 -15.17
N GLY A 27 -11.11 22.04 -14.17
CA GLY A 27 -11.46 21.68 -12.78
C GLY A 27 -12.71 22.39 -12.24
N GLY A 28 -13.38 21.81 -11.24
CA GLY A 28 -14.52 22.44 -10.54
C GLY A 28 -15.85 21.69 -10.62
N GLY A 29 -15.80 20.36 -10.81
CA GLY A 29 -16.97 19.50 -10.65
C GLY A 29 -17.38 19.35 -9.18
N GLU A 30 -18.53 18.70 -8.95
CA GLU A 30 -18.98 18.37 -7.59
C GLU A 30 -18.06 17.35 -6.94
N VAL A 31 -17.71 17.59 -5.68
CA VAL A 31 -16.93 16.69 -4.83
C VAL A 31 -17.67 15.37 -4.66
N LYS A 32 -16.95 14.25 -4.79
CA LYS A 32 -17.52 12.91 -4.66
C LYS A 32 -17.60 12.46 -3.21
N THR A 33 -18.51 11.54 -2.96
CA THR A 33 -18.75 10.95 -1.64
C THR A 33 -17.88 9.71 -1.42
N PRO A 34 -17.74 9.22 -0.18
CA PRO A 34 -17.01 7.98 0.09
C PRO A 34 -17.56 6.74 -0.67
N GLU A 35 -18.86 6.73 -1.01
CA GLU A 35 -19.44 5.64 -1.82
C GLU A 35 -18.84 5.58 -3.22
N TYR A 36 -18.46 6.73 -3.79
CA TYR A 36 -17.75 6.79 -5.08
C TYR A 36 -16.34 6.22 -4.97
N GLU A 37 -15.61 6.52 -3.89
CA GLU A 37 -14.27 5.98 -3.64
C GLU A 37 -14.30 4.44 -3.57
N ASP A 38 -15.29 3.91 -2.86
CA ASP A 38 -15.54 2.48 -2.75
C ASP A 38 -15.92 1.84 -4.10
N ALA A 39 -16.79 2.50 -4.87
CA ALA A 39 -17.19 2.04 -6.19
C ALA A 39 -15.99 1.95 -7.14
N PHE A 40 -15.15 2.98 -7.19
CA PHE A 40 -13.95 2.99 -8.05
C PHE A 40 -13.06 1.75 -7.84
N PHE A 41 -12.76 1.41 -6.58
CA PHE A 41 -11.92 0.24 -6.28
C PHE A 41 -12.64 -1.08 -6.49
N ARG A 42 -13.95 -1.16 -6.19
CA ARG A 42 -14.76 -2.35 -6.50
C ARG A 42 -14.82 -2.61 -8.00
N ASP A 43 -14.95 -1.57 -8.81
CA ASP A 43 -14.99 -1.70 -10.27
C ASP A 43 -13.61 -2.05 -10.85
N THR A 44 -12.53 -1.51 -10.27
CA THR A 44 -11.18 -1.73 -10.79
C THR A 44 -10.59 -3.09 -10.40
N ILE A 45 -10.78 -3.53 -9.15
CA ILE A 45 -10.12 -4.73 -8.59
C ILE A 45 -11.06 -5.66 -7.82
N GLY A 46 -12.37 -5.42 -7.82
CA GLY A 46 -13.36 -6.27 -7.14
C GLY A 46 -13.45 -6.09 -5.62
N TYR A 47 -12.69 -5.18 -5.03
CA TYR A 47 -12.64 -4.97 -3.57
C TYR A 47 -12.25 -3.53 -3.21
N SER A 48 -12.94 -2.95 -2.22
CA SER A 48 -12.52 -1.72 -1.54
C SER A 48 -12.28 -2.00 -0.06
N VAL A 49 -11.12 -1.56 0.44
CA VAL A 49 -10.74 -1.66 1.85
C VAL A 49 -11.44 -0.62 2.74
N GLY A 50 -12.11 0.37 2.13
CA GLY A 50 -12.82 1.44 2.81
C GLY A 50 -11.91 2.52 3.41
N THR A 51 -12.51 3.65 3.76
CA THR A 51 -11.81 4.88 4.18
C THR A 51 -10.97 4.70 5.45
N LEU A 52 -11.50 4.08 6.51
CA LEU A 52 -10.71 3.80 7.71
C LEU A 52 -9.70 2.66 7.48
N GLY A 53 -10.07 1.70 6.64
CA GLY A 53 -9.26 0.52 6.37
C GLY A 53 -7.93 0.87 5.71
N ILE A 54 -7.92 1.78 4.73
CA ILE A 54 -6.68 2.18 4.03
C ILE A 54 -5.67 2.88 4.95
N HIS A 55 -6.13 3.65 5.93
CA HIS A 55 -5.25 4.30 6.91
C HIS A 55 -4.60 3.28 7.86
N ARG A 56 -5.40 2.32 8.35
CA ARG A 56 -4.89 1.21 9.19
C ARG A 56 -3.92 0.32 8.42
N LEU A 57 -4.27 -0.02 7.18
CA LEU A 57 -3.42 -0.80 6.29
C LEU A 57 -2.10 -0.06 5.99
N GLY A 58 -2.16 1.24 5.71
CA GLY A 58 -0.98 2.08 5.47
C GLY A 58 0.00 2.06 6.64
N LEU A 59 -0.50 2.27 7.87
CA LEU A 59 0.31 2.16 9.09
C LEU A 59 0.91 0.77 9.25
N PHE A 60 0.09 -0.28 9.09
CA PHE A 60 0.54 -1.66 9.20
C PHE A 60 1.64 -2.00 8.19
N LEU A 61 1.48 -1.61 6.92
CA LEU A 61 2.46 -1.85 5.86
C LEU A 61 3.77 -1.12 6.13
N ALA A 62 3.71 0.13 6.59
CA ALA A 62 4.89 0.94 6.89
C ALA A 62 5.68 0.35 8.08
N LEU A 63 5.01 0.02 9.18
CA LEU A 63 5.64 -0.59 10.36
C LEU A 63 6.18 -1.99 10.04
N SER A 64 5.44 -2.79 9.29
CA SER A 64 5.88 -4.13 8.87
C SER A 64 7.16 -4.04 8.03
N ALA A 65 7.28 -3.05 7.14
CA ALA A 65 8.49 -2.86 6.35
C ALA A 65 9.72 -2.59 7.23
N GLY A 66 9.59 -1.71 8.23
CA GLY A 66 10.65 -1.46 9.21
C GLY A 66 10.97 -2.68 10.06
N PHE A 67 9.94 -3.36 10.57
CA PHE A 67 10.09 -4.57 11.40
C PHE A 67 10.85 -5.68 10.66
N TRP A 68 10.43 -6.04 9.45
CA TRP A 68 11.09 -7.11 8.70
C TRP A 68 12.50 -6.74 8.22
N SER A 69 12.79 -5.43 8.08
CA SER A 69 14.16 -4.95 7.86
C SER A 69 15.04 -5.18 9.08
N ALA A 70 14.54 -4.87 10.29
CA ALA A 70 15.28 -5.15 11.51
C ALA A 70 15.53 -6.66 11.67
N VAL A 71 14.53 -7.49 11.37
CA VAL A 71 14.68 -8.95 11.37
C VAL A 71 15.78 -9.39 10.40
N CYS A 72 15.77 -8.95 9.14
CA CYS A 72 16.76 -9.41 8.16
C CYS A 72 18.20 -8.94 8.50
N ILE A 73 18.35 -7.81 9.18
CA ILE A 73 19.63 -7.31 9.69
C ILE A 73 20.11 -8.16 10.88
N ILE A 74 19.23 -8.40 11.86
CA ILE A 74 19.60 -9.12 13.10
C ILE A 74 19.96 -10.57 12.82
N ILE A 75 19.30 -11.23 11.85
CA ILE A 75 19.63 -12.62 11.53
C ILE A 75 20.92 -12.73 10.71
N SER A 76 21.31 -11.69 9.97
CA SER A 76 22.53 -11.66 9.14
C SER A 76 23.77 -11.41 10.00
N GLY A 77 24.50 -12.47 10.34
CA GLY A 77 25.68 -12.46 11.20
C GLY A 77 25.43 -13.20 12.51
N PRO A 78 24.57 -12.69 13.41
CA PRO A 78 24.30 -13.34 14.71
C PRO A 78 23.69 -14.75 14.60
N LEU A 79 22.79 -15.00 13.64
CA LEU A 79 22.07 -16.28 13.51
C LEU A 79 22.37 -17.01 12.20
N TRP A 80 22.81 -16.29 11.17
CA TRP A 80 23.20 -16.85 9.88
C TRP A 80 24.50 -16.21 9.38
N THR A 81 25.56 -17.01 9.26
CA THR A 81 26.91 -16.53 8.94
C THR A 81 27.36 -16.82 7.51
N ARG A 82 26.58 -17.60 6.75
CA ARG A 82 26.89 -18.00 5.36
C ARG A 82 26.18 -17.11 4.34
N GLY A 83 26.41 -17.34 3.06
CA GLY A 83 25.69 -16.63 2.00
C GLY A 83 24.18 -16.91 2.06
N TRP A 84 23.34 -15.89 1.85
CA TRP A 84 21.88 -16.07 1.74
C TRP A 84 21.45 -17.06 0.63
N PRO A 85 22.15 -17.20 -0.51
CA PRO A 85 21.82 -18.26 -1.47
C PRO A 85 21.90 -19.66 -0.86
N GLU A 86 22.88 -19.93 0.03
CA GLU A 86 23.02 -21.25 0.67
C GLU A 86 21.88 -21.56 1.64
N TRP A 87 21.26 -20.53 2.23
CA TRP A 87 20.13 -20.71 3.14
C TRP A 87 19.01 -21.51 2.48
N TRP A 88 18.76 -21.30 1.19
CA TRP A 88 17.70 -21.98 0.45
C TRP A 88 17.93 -23.49 0.21
N SER A 89 19.10 -24.04 0.54
CA SER A 89 19.41 -25.46 0.36
C SER A 89 18.61 -26.39 1.28
N TRP A 90 17.90 -25.87 2.29
CA TRP A 90 16.98 -26.68 3.09
C TRP A 90 15.70 -27.05 2.32
N TRP A 91 15.36 -26.28 1.27
CA TRP A 91 14.20 -26.51 0.40
C TRP A 91 14.57 -27.18 -0.93
N LEU A 92 15.77 -26.88 -1.44
CA LEU A 92 16.29 -27.35 -2.74
C LEU A 92 16.54 -28.86 -2.77
#